data_AF-A0A3M1C2A9-F1
#
_entry.id   AF-A0A3M1C2A9-F1
#
_cell.length_a   1.000
_cell.length_b   1.000
_cell.length_c   1.000
_cell.angle_alpha   90.00
_cell.angle_beta   90.00
_cell.angle_gamma   90.00
#
_symmetry.space_group_name_H-M   'P 1'
#
loop_
_entity.id
_entity.type
_entity.pdbx_description
1 polymer ?
#
loop_
_entity_poly.entity_id
_entity_poly.type
_entity_poly.pdbx_seq_one_letter_code
_entity_poly.pdbx_strand_id
1 'polypeptide(L)'
;MNLFKTKELVRLLPLKGKRIIFKMVVTSFIHSILDIGVLYSLFPVMYVVTHQELIEENEYLNLVYEKLGFETYSGFIVFLFVFIVIAFAFRALVSIYINNKQLTWSYFIGDMFFKVMNIY
;
A
#
# COMPACT_ATOMS: atom_id res chain seq x y z
N MET A 1 29.65 0.79 5.25
CA MET A 1 28.96 -0.29 6.00
C MET A 1 29.31 -1.62 5.32
N ASN A 2 30.23 -2.39 5.89
CA ASN A 2 30.79 -3.59 5.25
C ASN A 2 29.72 -4.66 5.02
N LEU A 3 29.50 -5.07 3.77
CA LEU A 3 28.59 -6.16 3.38
C LEU A 3 28.91 -7.50 4.06
N PHE A 4 30.14 -7.67 4.54
CA PHE A 4 30.55 -8.83 5.34
C PHE A 4 29.89 -8.86 6.73
N LYS A 5 29.69 -7.71 7.37
CA LYS A 5 29.15 -7.62 8.74
C LYS A 5 27.64 -7.91 8.78
N THR A 6 26.91 -7.61 7.71
CA THR A 6 25.46 -7.85 7.62
C THR A 6 25.11 -9.33 7.42
N LYS A 7 25.95 -10.08 6.69
CA LYS A 7 25.77 -11.54 6.53
C LYS A 7 25.96 -12.29 7.84
N GLU A 8 26.91 -11.89 8.67
CA GLU A 8 27.12 -12.50 10.00
C GLU A 8 25.96 -12.21 10.96
N LEU A 9 25.45 -10.96 10.98
CA LEU A 9 24.29 -10.59 11.80
C LEU A 9 23.03 -11.39 11.44
N VAL A 10 22.76 -11.60 10.15
CA VAL A 10 21.63 -12.45 9.71
C VAL A 10 21.88 -13.92 10.06
N ARG A 11 23.14 -14.37 10.10
CA ARG A 11 23.50 -15.75 10.43
C ARG A 11 23.32 -16.05 11.93
N LEU A 12 23.54 -15.06 12.79
CA LEU A 12 23.35 -15.14 14.24
C LEU A 12 21.88 -15.13 14.69
N LEU A 13 20.94 -14.75 13.81
CA LEU A 13 19.52 -14.80 14.14
C LEU A 13 18.96 -16.24 14.08
N PRO A 14 18.15 -16.64 15.08
CA PRO A 14 17.41 -17.90 15.05
C PRO A 14 16.42 -17.92 13.87
N LEU A 15 16.10 -19.13 13.36
CA LEU A 15 15.22 -19.35 12.19
C LEU A 15 13.85 -18.62 12.30
N LYS A 16 13.35 -18.43 13.52
CA LYS A 16 12.12 -17.68 13.81
C LYS A 16 12.24 -16.19 13.43
N GLY A 17 13.39 -15.56 13.70
CA GLY A 17 13.60 -14.14 13.36
C GLY A 17 13.79 -13.89 11.87
N LYS A 18 14.42 -14.83 11.15
CA LYS A 18 14.51 -14.76 9.68
C LYS A 18 13.13 -14.75 9.01
N ARG A 19 12.19 -15.58 9.50
CA ARG A 19 10.80 -15.59 9.00
C ARG A 19 10.07 -14.28 9.26
N ILE A 20 10.32 -13.63 10.40
CA ILE A 20 9.67 -12.35 10.75
C ILE A 20 10.24 -11.21 9.92
N ILE A 21 11.57 -11.15 9.74
CA ILE A 21 12.21 -10.20 8.83
C ILE A 21 11.64 -10.38 7.41
N PHE A 22 11.53 -11.62 6.93
CA PHE A 22 10.92 -11.89 5.63
C PHE A 22 9.47 -11.40 5.55
N LYS A 23 8.65 -11.64 6.58
CA LYS A 23 7.27 -11.11 6.67
C LYS A 23 7.25 -9.58 6.62
N MET A 24 8.15 -8.90 7.34
CA MET A 24 8.25 -7.44 7.31
C MET A 24 8.53 -6.95 5.89
N VAL A 25 9.55 -7.50 5.23
CA VAL A 25 9.91 -7.14 3.85
C VAL A 25 8.73 -7.34 2.89
N VAL A 26 8.07 -8.48 2.95
CA VAL A 26 6.90 -8.77 2.10
C VAL A 26 5.77 -7.78 2.38
N THR A 27 5.45 -7.50 3.64
CA THR A 27 4.39 -6.54 3.98
C THR A 27 4.73 -5.12 3.56
N SER A 28 5.99 -4.69 3.65
CA SER A 28 6.42 -3.38 3.18
C SER A 28 6.32 -3.27 1.66
N PHE A 29 6.65 -4.34 0.93
CA PHE A 29 6.50 -4.35 -0.52
C PHE A 29 5.03 -4.22 -0.95
N ILE A 30 4.13 -4.96 -0.30
CA ILE A 30 2.68 -4.86 -0.53
C ILE A 30 2.17 -3.46 -0.21
N HIS A 31 2.61 -2.87 0.91
CA HIS A 31 2.25 -1.51 1.30
C HIS A 31 2.66 -0.50 0.22
N SER A 32 3.89 -0.58 -0.28
CA SER A 32 4.39 0.31 -1.34
C SER A 32 3.61 0.18 -2.64
N ILE A 33 3.22 -1.04 -3.05
CA ILE A 33 2.40 -1.24 -4.25
C ILE A 33 1.03 -0.56 -4.07
N LEU A 34 0.40 -0.74 -2.91
CA LEU A 34 -0.89 -0.14 -2.62
C LEU A 34 -0.81 1.39 -2.63
N ASP A 35 0.25 1.97 -2.08
CA ASP A 35 0.50 3.41 -2.09
C ASP A 35 0.62 3.96 -3.52
N ILE A 36 1.45 3.31 -4.34
CA ILE A 36 1.67 3.72 -5.73
C ILE A 36 0.37 3.55 -6.53
N GLY A 37 -0.37 2.46 -6.34
CA GLY A 37 -1.62 2.21 -7.05
C GLY A 37 -2.69 3.27 -6.76
N VAL A 38 -2.85 3.65 -5.48
CA VAL A 38 -3.80 4.71 -5.09
C VAL A 38 -3.37 6.07 -5.65
N LEU A 39 -2.09 6.42 -5.56
CA LEU A 39 -1.55 7.63 -6.19
C LEU A 39 -1.75 7.65 -7.71
N TYR A 40 -1.49 6.53 -8.38
CA TYR A 40 -1.62 6.42 -9.82
C TYR A 40 -3.08 6.57 -10.27
N SER A 41 -4.05 6.13 -9.45
CA SER A 41 -5.48 6.29 -9.74
C SER A 41 -5.93 7.76 -9.88
N LEU A 42 -5.15 8.72 -9.36
CA LEU A 42 -5.43 10.14 -9.56
C LEU A 42 -5.25 10.57 -11.02
N PHE A 43 -4.29 10.01 -11.76
CA PHE A 43 -4.05 10.37 -13.15
C PHE A 43 -5.25 10.17 -14.06
N PRO A 44 -5.84 8.95 -14.16
CA PRO A 44 -6.99 8.74 -15.02
C PRO A 44 -8.19 9.58 -14.56
N VAL A 45 -8.38 9.81 -13.26
CA VAL A 45 -9.48 10.68 -12.82
C VAL A 45 -9.24 12.14 -13.19
N MET A 46 -8.04 12.69 -12.98
CA MET A 46 -7.72 14.04 -13.46
C MET A 46 -7.90 14.17 -14.97
N TYR A 47 -7.56 13.12 -15.72
CA TYR A 47 -7.73 13.10 -17.16
C TYR A 47 -9.21 13.14 -17.58
N VAL A 48 -10.06 12.32 -16.94
CA VAL A 48 -11.53 12.34 -17.15
C VAL A 48 -12.17 13.67 -16.74
N VAL A 49 -11.67 14.30 -15.68
CA VAL A 49 -12.16 15.62 -15.22
C VAL A 49 -11.87 16.72 -16.25
N THR A 50 -10.72 16.64 -16.92
CA THR A 50 -10.29 17.65 -17.91
C THR A 50 -10.85 17.42 -19.30
N HIS A 51 -11.17 16.17 -19.66
CA HIS A 51 -11.71 15.77 -20.96
C HIS A 51 -12.96 14.91 -20.75
N GLN A 52 -14.12 15.56 -20.65
CA GLN A 52 -15.38 14.88 -20.30
C GLN A 52 -15.90 14.01 -21.44
N GLU A 53 -15.56 14.34 -22.69
CA GLU A 53 -15.83 13.52 -23.87
C GLU A 53 -15.34 12.07 -23.76
N LEU A 54 -14.29 11.82 -22.98
CA LEU A 54 -13.74 10.46 -22.77
C LEU A 54 -14.70 9.51 -22.05
N ILE A 55 -15.68 10.05 -21.33
CA ILE A 55 -16.68 9.24 -20.63
C ILE A 55 -17.54 8.49 -21.64
N GLU A 56 -17.86 9.12 -22.79
CA GLU A 56 -18.62 8.48 -23.87
C GLU A 56 -17.74 7.60 -24.76
N GLU A 57 -16.50 8.03 -25.04
CA GLU A 57 -15.58 7.31 -25.93
C GLU A 57 -15.05 6.00 -25.34
N ASN A 58 -14.90 5.92 -24.02
CA ASN A 58 -14.35 4.76 -23.35
C ASN A 58 -15.45 3.80 -22.87
N GLU A 59 -15.52 2.61 -23.45
CA GLU A 59 -16.51 1.57 -23.10
C GLU A 59 -16.57 1.28 -21.60
N TYR A 60 -15.44 1.27 -20.89
CA TYR A 60 -15.43 1.00 -19.45
C TYR A 60 -16.02 2.15 -18.63
N LEU A 61 -15.71 3.40 -18.98
CA LEU A 61 -16.27 4.57 -18.30
C LEU A 61 -17.75 4.73 -18.61
N ASN A 62 -18.12 4.56 -19.87
CA ASN A 62 -19.50 4.65 -20.33
C ASN A 62 -20.39 3.60 -19.65
N LEU A 63 -19.91 2.35 -19.58
CA LEU A 63 -20.64 1.27 -18.90
C LEU A 63 -20.89 1.59 -17.42
N VAL A 64 -19.91 2.17 -16.72
CA VAL A 64 -20.09 2.55 -15.31
C VAL A 64 -21.03 3.76 -15.19
N TYR A 65 -20.92 4.73 -16.11
CA TYR A 65 -21.77 5.92 -16.18
C TYR A 65 -23.26 5.53 -16.36
N GLU A 66 -23.55 4.70 -17.37
CA GLU A 66 -24.91 4.24 -17.67
C GLU A 66 -25.45 3.29 -16.59
N LYS A 67 -24.66 2.33 -16.09
CA LYS A 67 -25.14 1.39 -15.05
C LYS A 67 -25.48 2.06 -13.73
N LEU A 68 -24.76 3.12 -13.38
CA LEU A 68 -25.03 3.90 -12.17
C LEU A 68 -26.12 4.96 -12.40
N GLY A 69 -26.60 5.13 -13.64
CA GLY A 69 -27.72 5.99 -13.99
C GLY A 69 -27.40 7.48 -13.87
N PHE A 70 -26.16 7.88 -14.15
CA PHE A 70 -25.81 9.30 -14.11
C PHE A 70 -26.42 10.05 -15.31
N GLU A 71 -27.11 11.16 -15.02
CA GLU A 71 -27.71 12.02 -16.05
C GLU A 71 -26.76 13.16 -16.47
N THR A 72 -25.73 13.44 -15.66
CA THR A 72 -24.78 14.54 -15.91
C THR A 72 -23.33 14.10 -15.68
N TYR A 73 -22.42 14.59 -16.52
CA TYR A 73 -20.97 14.38 -16.36
C TYR A 73 -20.44 14.89 -15.02
N SER A 74 -20.95 16.03 -14.56
CA SER A 74 -20.56 16.60 -13.26
C SER A 74 -20.91 15.65 -12.10
N GLY A 75 -22.08 14.99 -12.15
CA GLY A 75 -22.46 14.00 -11.15
C GLY A 75 -21.53 12.80 -11.11
N PHE A 76 -21.15 12.28 -12.28
CA PHE A 76 -20.19 11.19 -12.40
C PHE A 76 -18.78 11.57 -11.91
N ILE A 77 -18.32 12.77 -12.25
CA ILE A 77 -17.03 13.30 -11.78
C ILE A 77 -17.01 13.41 -10.25
N VAL A 78 -18.07 13.95 -9.63
CA VAL A 78 -18.18 14.03 -8.16
C VAL A 78 -18.13 12.63 -7.55
N PHE A 79 -18.81 11.65 -8.15
CA PHE A 79 -18.74 10.26 -7.72
C PHE A 79 -17.31 9.69 -7.78
N LEU A 80 -16.58 9.91 -8.88
CA LEU A 80 -15.17 9.48 -9.00
C LEU A 80 -14.29 10.13 -7.93
N PHE A 81 -14.49 11.40 -7.63
CA PHE A 81 -13.78 12.09 -6.55
C PHE A 81 -14.07 11.47 -5.18
N VAL A 82 -15.35 11.25 -4.85
CA VAL A 82 -15.74 10.61 -3.59
C VAL A 82 -15.15 9.20 -3.50
N PHE A 83 -15.18 8.44 -4.59
CA PHE A 83 -14.59 7.11 -4.66
C PHE A 83 -13.08 7.13 -4.38
N ILE A 84 -12.34 8.08 -4.95
CA ILE A 84 -10.92 8.27 -4.65
C ILE A 84 -10.72 8.61 -3.18
N VAL A 85 -11.50 9.54 -2.61
CA VAL A 85 -11.37 9.89 -1.19
C VAL A 85 -11.56 8.66 -0.30
N ILE A 86 -12.55 7.82 -0.62
CA ILE A 86 -12.76 6.54 0.06
C ILE A 86 -11.56 5.60 -0.12
N ALA A 87 -10.99 5.50 -1.33
CA ALA A 87 -9.81 4.69 -1.59
C ALA A 87 -8.59 5.15 -0.78
N PHE A 88 -8.37 6.48 -0.66
CA PHE A 88 -7.33 7.06 0.18
C PHE A 88 -7.57 6.77 1.67
N ALA A 89 -8.81 6.89 2.14
CA ALA A 89 -9.17 6.56 3.52
C ALA A 89 -8.93 5.06 3.81
N PHE A 90 -9.34 4.18 2.92
CA PHE A 90 -9.08 2.75 3.02
C PHE A 90 -7.57 2.45 3.05
N ARG A 91 -6.79 3.08 2.16
CA ARG A 91 -5.33 2.98 2.16
C ARG A 91 -4.72 3.39 3.49
N ALA A 92 -5.21 4.48 4.10
CA ALA A 92 -4.74 4.91 5.42
C ALA A 92 -5.03 3.86 6.51
N LEU A 93 -6.22 3.25 6.50
CA LEU A 93 -6.57 2.18 7.44
C LEU A 93 -5.66 0.95 7.28
N VAL A 94 -5.42 0.52 6.03
CA VAL A 94 -4.49 -0.58 5.74
C VAL A 94 -3.08 -0.24 6.19
N SER A 95 -2.64 1.00 5.96
CA SER A 95 -1.33 1.49 6.39
C SER A 95 -1.15 1.40 7.90
N ILE A 96 -2.15 1.86 8.67
CA ILE A 96 -2.16 1.75 10.14
C ILE A 96 -2.11 0.29 10.58
N TYR A 97 -2.89 -0.58 9.97
CA TYR A 97 -2.91 -2.01 10.30
C TYR A 97 -1.54 -2.67 10.06
N ILE A 98 -0.92 -2.43 8.90
CA ILE A 98 0.41 -2.97 8.57
C ILE A 98 1.46 -2.42 9.53
N ASN A 99 1.44 -1.11 9.80
CA ASN A 99 2.40 -0.47 10.70
C ASN A 99 2.32 -1.04 12.11
N ASN A 100 1.11 -1.26 12.65
CA ASN A 100 0.94 -1.89 13.96
C ASN A 100 1.54 -3.30 14.02
N LYS A 101 1.36 -4.12 12.97
CA LYS A 101 1.97 -5.46 12.90
C LYS A 101 3.49 -5.40 12.78
N GLN A 102 4.01 -4.48 11.97
CA GLN A 102 5.44 -4.28 11.82
C GLN A 102 6.10 -3.82 13.12
N LEU A 103 5.45 -2.95 13.91
CA LEU A 103 5.96 -2.54 15.22
C LEU A 103 6.13 -3.74 16.16
N THR A 104 5.11 -4.60 16.28
CA THR A 104 5.22 -5.82 17.11
C THR A 104 6.36 -6.72 16.66
N TRP A 105 6.54 -6.89 15.34
CA TRP A 105 7.63 -7.68 14.77
C TRP A 105 9.00 -7.06 15.02
N SER A 106 9.13 -5.73 14.92
CA SER A 106 10.33 -4.99 15.25
C SER A 106 10.74 -5.18 16.71
N TYR A 107 9.79 -5.07 17.65
CA TYR A 107 10.08 -5.30 19.07
C TYR A 107 10.54 -6.74 19.33
N PHE A 108 9.90 -7.73 18.72
CA PHE A 108 10.28 -9.14 18.86
C PHE A 108 11.69 -9.42 18.31
N ILE A 109 12.04 -8.84 17.16
CA ILE A 109 13.38 -8.93 16.59
C ILE A 109 14.40 -8.24 17.50
N GLY A 110 14.08 -7.05 18.01
CA GLY A 110 14.91 -6.32 18.95
C GLY A 110 15.24 -7.13 20.20
N ASP A 111 14.23 -7.70 20.86
CA ASP A 111 14.40 -8.56 22.05
C ASP A 111 15.27 -9.79 21.75
N MET A 112 15.09 -10.45 20.59
CA MET A 112 15.95 -11.56 20.18
C MET A 112 17.41 -11.11 19.98
N PHE A 113 17.66 -9.96 19.38
CA PHE A 113 19.00 -9.43 19.21
C PHE A 113 19.67 -9.12 20.55
N PHE A 114 18.96 -8.46 21.47
CA PHE A 114 19.48 -8.18 22.82
C PHE A 114 19.83 -9.48 23.57
N LYS A 115 18.98 -10.50 23.50
CA LYS A 115 19.27 -11.82 24.09
C LYS A 115 20.51 -12.47 23.50
N VAL A 116 20.68 -12.44 22.18
CA VAL A 116 21.87 -13.01 21.53
C VAL A 116 23.14 -12.24 21.92
N MET A 117 23.09 -10.91 22.00
CA MET A 117 24.25 -10.10 22.39
C MET A 117 24.59 -10.18 23.87
N ASN A 118 23.63 -10.49 24.75
CA ASN A 118 23.86 -10.63 26.20
C ASN A 118 24.33 -12.04 26.60
N ILE A 119 24.37 -12.99 25.66
CA ILE A 119 24.88 -14.36 25.86
C ILE A 119 26.36 -14.48 25.44
N TYR A 120 26.91 -13.48 24.74
CA TYR A 120 28.32 -13.35 24.37
C TYR A 120 28.99 -12.22 25.16
#